data_AF-A0A0Q9S961-F1
#
_entry.id   AF-A0A0Q9S961-F1
#
_cell.length_a   1.000
_cell.length_b   1.000
_cell.length_c   1.000
_cell.angle_alpha   90.00
_cell.angle_beta   90.00
_cell.angle_gamma   90.00
#
_symmetry.space_group_name_H-M   'P 1'
#
loop_
_entity.id
_entity.type
_entity.pdbx_description
1 polymer ?
#
loop_
_entity_poly.entity_id
_entity_poly.type
_entity_poly.pdbx_seq_one_letter_code
_entity_poly.pdbx_strand_id
1 'polypeptide(L)'
;MTGQPALAFGDDEYATTFGQLTGPVHLPSLSRGECEQVKAELREWVADLVRRFCVDARAIPPCWEKHSGMIEALLALRDHERACFAQSAAPTAAVDWLRALQEVTHFLRELNAMTQCTIHEHRDPPQRPAP
;
A
#
# COMPACT_ATOMS: atom_id res chain seq x y z
N MET A 1 -40.76 42.49 0.46
CA MET A 1 -40.56 41.18 1.12
C MET A 1 -39.81 40.31 0.13
N THR A 2 -38.48 40.44 0.11
CA THR A 2 -37.63 39.81 -0.91
C THR A 2 -37.13 38.49 -0.36
N GLY A 3 -37.43 37.39 -1.07
CA GLY A 3 -37.17 36.03 -0.63
C GLY A 3 -35.68 35.71 -0.51
N GLN A 4 -35.34 34.92 0.52
CA GLN A 4 -34.05 34.23 0.58
C GLN A 4 -34.01 33.13 -0.49
N PRO A 5 -32.94 33.03 -1.28
CA PRO A 5 -32.75 31.88 -2.14
C PRO A 5 -32.46 30.66 -1.25
N ALA A 6 -33.15 29.54 -1.52
CA ALA A 6 -32.83 28.26 -0.94
C ALA A 6 -31.40 27.89 -1.35
N LEU A 7 -30.53 27.67 -0.37
CA LEU A 7 -29.18 27.16 -0.62
C LEU A 7 -29.33 25.74 -1.17
N ALA A 8 -29.16 25.59 -2.48
CA ALA A 8 -28.99 24.30 -3.12
C ALA A 8 -27.59 23.80 -2.75
N PHE A 9 -27.52 22.94 -1.74
CA PHE A 9 -26.32 22.13 -1.49
C PHE A 9 -26.25 21.12 -2.64
N GLY A 10 -25.48 21.43 -3.69
CA GLY A 10 -25.14 20.46 -4.71
C GLY A 10 -24.34 19.33 -4.04
N ASP A 11 -24.80 18.11 -4.19
CA ASP A 11 -24.27 16.93 -3.48
C ASP A 11 -22.83 16.53 -3.88
N ASP A 12 -22.15 17.25 -4.76
CA ASP A 12 -20.88 16.81 -5.35
C ASP A 12 -19.64 17.65 -4.95
N GLU A 13 -19.80 18.85 -4.41
CA GLU A 13 -18.64 19.72 -4.06
C GLU A 13 -18.01 19.33 -2.71
N TYR A 14 -18.81 18.76 -1.80
CA TYR A 14 -18.36 18.35 -0.47
C TYR A 14 -17.66 16.99 -0.46
N ALA A 15 -18.03 16.07 -1.37
CA ALA A 15 -17.34 14.79 -1.55
C ALA A 15 -15.88 14.99 -2.00
N THR A 16 -15.65 16.02 -2.84
CA THR A 16 -14.32 16.41 -3.30
C THR A 16 -13.48 17.12 -2.21
N THR A 17 -14.13 17.63 -1.17
CA THR A 17 -13.49 18.40 -0.08
C THR A 17 -13.07 17.53 1.11
N PHE A 18 -13.78 16.44 1.40
CA PHE A 18 -13.37 15.45 2.39
C PHE A 18 -12.64 14.31 1.69
N GLY A 19 -11.30 14.33 1.73
CA GLY A 19 -10.44 13.35 1.05
C GLY A 19 -10.96 11.92 1.15
N GLN A 20 -11.63 11.45 0.10
CA GLN A 20 -12.07 10.07 -0.05
C GLN A 20 -10.85 9.21 -0.35
N LEU A 21 -10.05 8.97 0.69
CA LEU A 21 -9.15 7.84 0.66
C LEU A 21 -10.02 6.59 0.57
N THR A 22 -10.03 5.94 -0.61
CA THR A 22 -10.48 4.56 -0.72
C THR A 22 -9.74 3.75 0.35
N GLY A 23 -10.50 2.97 1.13
CA GLY A 23 -9.99 2.19 2.24
C GLY A 23 -8.88 1.22 1.83
N PRO A 24 -8.24 0.56 2.82
CA PRO A 24 -7.13 -0.34 2.57
C PRO A 24 -7.47 -1.42 1.54
N VAL A 25 -6.52 -1.71 0.66
CA VAL A 25 -6.69 -2.69 -0.39
C VAL A 25 -6.66 -4.10 0.20
N HIS A 26 -7.77 -4.82 0.08
CA HIS A 26 -7.86 -6.22 0.44
C HIS A 26 -7.74 -7.10 -0.80
N LEU A 27 -6.50 -7.51 -1.12
CA LEU A 27 -6.17 -8.26 -2.34
C LEU A 27 -7.02 -9.52 -2.57
N PRO A 28 -7.34 -10.34 -1.55
CA PRO A 28 -8.18 -11.54 -1.73
C PRO A 28 -9.62 -11.25 -2.17
N SER A 29 -10.11 -10.02 -1.97
CA SER A 29 -11.46 -9.62 -2.39
C SER A 29 -11.53 -9.09 -3.82
N LEU A 30 -10.39 -8.88 -4.48
CA LEU A 30 -10.34 -8.30 -5.82
C LEU A 30 -10.49 -9.35 -6.91
N SER A 31 -11.11 -8.95 -8.02
CA SER A 31 -11.06 -9.72 -9.26
C SER A 31 -9.63 -9.79 -9.82
N ARG A 32 -9.40 -10.69 -10.78
CA ARG A 32 -8.08 -10.83 -11.43
C ARG A 32 -7.64 -9.55 -12.12
N GLY A 33 -8.56 -8.84 -12.79
CA GLY A 33 -8.25 -7.59 -13.47
C GLY A 33 -7.84 -6.48 -12.50
N GLU A 34 -8.60 -6.35 -11.40
CA GLU A 34 -8.29 -5.40 -10.33
C GLU A 34 -6.96 -5.72 -9.65
N CYS A 35 -6.67 -7.00 -9.42
CA CYS A 35 -5.38 -7.45 -8.87
C CYS A 35 -4.20 -6.99 -9.74
N GLU A 36 -4.27 -7.15 -11.05
CA GLU A 36 -3.17 -6.79 -11.94
C GLU A 36 -2.99 -5.28 -12.04
N GLN A 37 -4.08 -4.51 -12.03
CA GLN A 37 -4.03 -3.05 -11.96
C GLN A 37 -3.38 -2.57 -10.66
N VAL A 38 -3.84 -3.09 -9.52
CA VAL A 38 -3.28 -2.76 -8.20
C VAL A 38 -1.80 -3.10 -8.11
N LYS A 39 -1.38 -4.25 -8.64
CA LYS A 39 0.04 -4.62 -8.68
C LYS A 39 0.86 -3.68 -9.56
N ALA A 40 0.33 -3.24 -10.71
CA ALA A 40 1.02 -2.30 -11.58
C ALA A 40 1.28 -0.96 -10.88
N GLU A 41 0.27 -0.39 -10.23
CA GLU A 41 0.42 0.82 -9.41
C GLU A 41 1.38 0.61 -8.24
N LEU A 42 1.33 -0.58 -7.62
CA LEU A 42 2.23 -0.92 -6.53
C LEU A 42 3.69 -0.97 -6.99
N ARG A 43 4.00 -1.47 -8.20
CA ARG A 43 5.37 -1.50 -8.73
C ARG A 43 5.99 -0.11 -8.80
N GLU A 44 5.24 0.85 -9.34
CA GLU A 44 5.71 2.23 -9.47
C GLU A 44 5.97 2.84 -8.09
N TRP A 45 5.03 2.62 -7.16
CA TRP A 45 5.16 3.07 -5.79
C TRP A 45 6.35 2.45 -5.05
N VAL A 46 6.56 1.13 -5.16
CA VAL A 46 7.71 0.42 -4.57
C VAL A 46 9.02 0.91 -5.14
N ALA A 47 9.09 1.11 -6.47
CA ALA A 47 10.29 1.64 -7.11
C ALA A 47 10.63 3.04 -6.56
N ASP A 48 9.63 3.88 -6.34
CA ASP A 48 9.83 5.18 -5.72
C ASP A 48 10.26 5.08 -4.25
N LEU A 49 9.61 4.22 -3.46
CA LEU A 49 9.98 3.97 -2.06
C LEU A 49 11.44 3.53 -1.93
N VAL A 50 11.85 2.56 -2.75
CA VAL A 50 13.23 2.04 -2.78
C VAL A 50 14.22 3.15 -3.09
N ARG A 51 13.91 4.05 -4.04
CA ARG A 51 14.76 5.20 -4.36
C ARG A 51 14.78 6.24 -3.23
N ARG A 52 13.63 6.57 -2.64
CA ARG A 52 13.50 7.60 -1.59
C ARG A 52 14.23 7.23 -0.30
N PHE A 53 14.16 5.96 0.09
CA PHE A 53 14.67 5.48 1.38
C PHE A 53 15.88 4.55 1.26
N CYS A 54 16.42 4.37 0.05
CA CYS A 54 17.54 3.47 -0.23
C CYS A 54 17.29 2.05 0.33
N VAL A 55 16.05 1.54 0.19
CA VAL A 55 15.67 0.23 0.73
C VAL A 55 16.46 -0.86 0.02
N ASP A 56 17.15 -1.71 0.78
CA ASP A 56 18.02 -2.74 0.22
C ASP A 56 17.25 -3.99 -0.25
N ALA A 57 17.90 -4.77 -1.12
CA ALA A 57 17.34 -5.98 -1.70
C ALA A 57 17.10 -7.14 -0.71
N ARG A 58 17.60 -7.04 0.53
CA ARG A 58 17.28 -8.02 1.60
C ARG A 58 15.92 -7.73 2.22
N ALA A 59 15.46 -6.48 2.19
CA ALA A 59 14.09 -6.14 2.55
C ALA A 59 13.15 -6.34 1.36
N ILE A 60 13.45 -5.75 0.21
CA ILE A 60 12.60 -5.83 -0.99
C ILE A 60 13.39 -6.47 -2.13
N PRO A 61 13.35 -7.82 -2.29
CA PRO A 61 14.07 -8.50 -3.36
C PRO A 61 13.42 -8.24 -4.72
N PRO A 62 14.13 -8.34 -5.87
CA PRO A 62 13.54 -8.15 -7.20
C PRO A 62 12.35 -9.07 -7.51
N CYS A 63 12.26 -10.22 -6.84
CA CYS A 63 11.16 -11.18 -7.01
C CYS A 63 9.97 -10.95 -6.05
N TRP A 64 9.90 -9.83 -5.34
CA TRP A 64 8.86 -9.56 -4.32
C TRP A 64 7.43 -9.78 -4.85
N GLU A 65 7.16 -9.46 -6.11
CA GLU A 65 5.85 -9.64 -6.76
C GLU A 65 5.37 -11.09 -6.86
N LYS A 66 6.30 -12.05 -6.72
CA LYS A 66 5.98 -13.47 -6.76
C LYS A 66 5.57 -14.00 -5.37
N HIS A 67 5.68 -13.18 -4.33
CA HIS A 67 5.37 -13.57 -2.96
C HIS A 67 4.17 -12.77 -2.44
N SER A 68 3.01 -13.43 -2.31
CA SER A 68 1.76 -12.80 -1.88
C SER A 68 1.88 -12.05 -0.55
N GLY A 69 2.58 -12.62 0.44
CA GLY A 69 2.81 -11.96 1.73
C GLY A 69 3.60 -10.66 1.61
N MET A 70 4.53 -10.55 0.66
CA MET A 70 5.26 -9.30 0.41
C MET A 70 4.36 -8.28 -0.28
N ILE A 71 3.55 -8.70 -1.25
CA ILE A 71 2.57 -7.83 -1.92
C ILE A 71 1.62 -7.23 -0.88
N GLU A 72 1.04 -8.05 0.01
CA GLU A 72 0.10 -7.58 1.02
C GLU A 72 0.75 -6.62 2.02
N ALA A 73 1.96 -6.91 2.49
CA ALA A 73 2.70 -6.02 3.37
C ALA A 73 2.99 -4.65 2.72
N LEU A 74 3.38 -4.66 1.44
CA LEU A 74 3.66 -3.44 0.68
C LEU A 74 2.37 -2.64 0.37
N LEU A 75 1.25 -3.32 0.11
CA LEU A 75 -0.06 -2.66 -0.04
C LEU A 75 -0.48 -1.98 1.26
N ALA A 76 -0.39 -2.68 2.39
CA ALA A 76 -0.72 -2.12 3.69
C ALA A 76 0.13 -0.89 4.01
N LEU A 77 1.42 -0.94 3.70
CA LEU A 77 2.32 0.20 3.85
C LEU A 77 1.91 1.35 2.92
N ARG A 78 1.66 1.12 1.64
CA ARG A 78 1.18 2.16 0.70
C ARG A 78 -0.10 2.84 1.18
N ASP A 79 -1.06 2.06 1.67
CA ASP A 79 -2.33 2.61 2.17
C ASP A 79 -2.13 3.39 3.47
N HIS A 80 -1.19 2.97 4.32
CA HIS A 80 -0.79 3.74 5.49
C HIS A 80 -0.11 5.08 5.12
N GLU A 81 0.74 5.12 4.10
CA GLU A 81 1.31 6.38 3.57
C GLU A 81 0.18 7.34 3.16
N ARG A 82 -0.77 6.84 2.35
CA ARG A 82 -1.92 7.63 1.89
C ARG A 82 -2.71 8.20 3.07
N ALA A 83 -2.99 7.39 4.09
CA ALA A 83 -3.69 7.81 5.30
C ALA A 83 -2.90 8.86 6.10
N CYS A 84 -1.60 8.65 6.29
CA CYS A 84 -0.76 9.54 7.08
C CYS A 84 -0.55 10.92 6.45
N PHE A 85 -0.70 11.02 5.13
CA PHE A 85 -0.56 12.28 4.40
C PHE A 85 -1.90 12.83 3.87
N ALA A 86 -3.03 12.32 4.35
CA ALA A 86 -4.33 12.93 4.10
C ALA A 86 -4.43 14.32 4.74
N GLN A 87 -5.25 15.20 4.16
CA GLN A 87 -5.51 16.53 4.72
C GLN A 87 -6.15 16.48 6.12
N SER A 88 -6.85 15.39 6.44
CA SER A 88 -7.48 15.14 7.73
C SER A 88 -6.56 14.44 8.74
N ALA A 89 -5.30 14.14 8.38
CA ALA A 89 -4.38 13.39 9.23
C ALA A 89 -3.94 14.22 10.45
N ALA A 90 -3.65 13.53 11.55
CA ALA A 90 -3.09 14.17 12.74
C ALA A 90 -1.67 14.71 12.44
N PRO A 91 -1.21 15.77 13.13
CA PRO A 91 0.16 16.29 12.95
C PRO A 91 1.27 15.27 13.23
N THR A 92 0.99 14.20 13.99
CA THR A 92 1.95 13.12 14.28
C THR A 92 2.06 12.09 13.16
N ALA A 93 1.14 12.08 12.20
CA ALA A 93 0.98 10.99 11.24
C ALA A 93 2.20 10.78 10.33
N ALA A 94 2.95 11.85 10.04
CA ALA A 94 4.21 11.74 9.31
C ALA A 94 5.28 10.94 10.07
N VAL A 95 5.31 11.03 11.40
CA VAL A 95 6.21 10.21 12.23
C VAL A 95 5.70 8.78 12.31
N ASP A 96 4.38 8.59 12.41
CA ASP A 96 3.76 7.27 12.42
C ASP A 96 4.03 6.50 11.11
N TRP A 97 4.02 7.21 9.97
CA TRP A 97 4.47 6.68 8.68
C TRP A 97 5.91 6.16 8.72
N LEU A 98 6.84 6.94 9.27
CA LEU A 98 8.26 6.55 9.35
C LEU A 98 8.47 5.33 10.28
N ARG A 99 7.66 5.21 11.35
CA ARG A 99 7.66 4.03 12.23
C ARG A 99 7.16 2.80 11.48
N ALA A 100 6.02 2.91 10.80
CA ALA A 100 5.45 1.84 10.00
C ALA A 100 6.41 1.38 8.88
N LEU A 101 7.12 2.31 8.23
CA LEU A 101 8.13 1.97 7.25
C LEU A 101 9.23 1.07 7.85
N GLN A 102 9.72 1.38 9.04
CA GLN A 102 10.74 0.55 9.71
C GLN A 102 10.19 -0.83 10.08
N GLU A 103 8.99 -0.88 10.66
CA GLU A 103 8.34 -2.12 11.09
C GLU A 103 8.05 -3.04 9.90
N VAL A 104 7.45 -2.51 8.83
CA VAL A 104 7.14 -3.30 7.63
C VAL A 104 8.42 -3.72 6.90
N THR A 105 9.45 -2.86 6.85
CA THR A 105 10.75 -3.25 6.28
C THR A 105 11.39 -4.40 7.06
N HIS A 106 11.26 -4.41 8.39
CA HIS A 106 11.70 -5.55 9.21
C HIS A 106 10.91 -6.82 8.88
N PHE A 107 9.59 -6.73 8.84
CA PHE A 107 8.72 -7.86 8.50
C PHE A 107 9.02 -8.41 7.09
N LEU A 108 9.26 -7.54 6.11
CA LEU A 108 9.64 -7.93 4.75
C LEU A 108 10.97 -8.71 4.72
N ARG A 109 11.94 -8.35 5.56
CA ARG A 109 13.20 -9.11 5.69
C ARG A 109 12.96 -10.52 6.25
N GLU A 110 12.06 -10.65 7.23
CA GLU A 110 11.68 -11.96 7.77
C GLU A 110 10.98 -12.82 6.71
N LEU A 111 10.04 -12.24 5.95
CA LEU A 111 9.41 -12.91 4.81
C LEU A 111 10.46 -13.35 3.79
N ASN A 112 11.37 -12.45 3.41
CA ASN A 112 12.41 -12.73 2.43
C ASN A 112 13.32 -13.89 2.86
N ALA A 113 13.71 -13.94 4.14
CA ALA A 113 14.51 -15.03 4.69
C ALA A 113 13.84 -16.41 4.54
N MET A 114 12.50 -16.46 4.54
CA MET A 114 11.74 -17.70 4.35
C MET A 114 11.56 -18.11 2.88
N THR A 115 11.75 -17.18 1.93
CA THR A 115 11.56 -17.47 0.48
C THR A 115 12.66 -18.35 -0.11
N GLN A 116 13.85 -18.37 0.51
CA GLN A 116 15.06 -18.99 -0.03
C GLN A 116 15.41 -18.54 -1.46
N CYS A 117 14.86 -17.42 -1.92
CA CYS A 117 15.20 -16.82 -3.20
C CYS A 117 16.59 -16.17 -3.12
N THR A 118 17.33 -16.21 -4.23
CA THR A 118 18.54 -15.41 -4.40
C THR A 118 18.22 -14.22 -5.30
N ILE A 119 19.13 -13.24 -5.36
CA ILE A 119 18.97 -12.09 -6.26
C ILE A 119 18.86 -12.48 -7.75
N HIS A 120 19.34 -13.67 -8.11
CA HIS A 120 19.34 -14.19 -9.48
C HIS A 120 18.33 -15.32 -9.72
N GLU A 121 17.82 -15.95 -8.66
CA GLU A 121 17.01 -17.16 -8.76
C GLU A 121 15.81 -17.09 -7.82
N HIS A 122 14.62 -17.20 -8.39
CA HIS A 122 13.38 -17.30 -7.63
C HIS A 122 13.05 -18.77 -7.35
N ARG A 123 12.67 -19.05 -6.11
CA ARG A 123 12.14 -20.34 -5.67
C ARG A 123 10.68 -20.16 -5.31
N ASP A 124 9.81 -20.95 -5.94
CA ASP A 124 8.41 -20.98 -5.58
C ASP A 124 8.26 -21.40 -4.11
N PRO A 125 7.38 -20.75 -3.34
CA PRO A 125 7.17 -21.15 -1.95
C PRO A 125 6.73 -22.62 -1.91
N PRO A 126 7.19 -23.40 -0.90
CA PRO A 126 6.69 -24.75 -0.72
C PRO A 126 5.16 -24.68 -0.59
N GLN A 127 4.45 -25.39 -1.46
CA GLN A 127 2.99 -25.46 -1.39
C GLN A 127 2.62 -26.03 -0.03
N ARG A 128 2.08 -25.19 0.86
CA ARG A 128 1.48 -25.68 2.09
C ARG A 128 0.23 -26.46 1.66
N PRO A 129 0.11 -27.76 1.96
CA PRO A 129 -1.11 -28.49 1.65
C PRO A 129 -2.28 -27.76 2.33
N ALA A 130 -3.39 -27.64 1.63
CA ALA A 130 -4.63 -27.14 2.20
C ALA A 130 -4.99 -27.99 3.44
N PRO A 131 -5.55 -27.38 4.51
CA PRO A 131 -5.98 -28.12 5.70
C PRO A 131 -7.02 -29.20 5.36
#